data_AF-A0A9W8RXD1-F1
#
_entry.id   AF-A0A9W8RXD1-F1
#
_cell.length_a   1.000
_cell.length_b   1.000
_cell.length_c   1.000
_cell.angle_alpha   90.00
_cell.angle_beta   90.00
_cell.angle_gamma   90.00
#
_symmetry.space_group_name_H-M   'P 1'
#
loop_
_entity.id
_entity.type
_entity.pdbx_description
1 polymer ?
#
loop_
_entity_poly.entity_id
_entity_poly.type
_entity_poly.pdbx_seq_one_letter_code
_entity_poly.pdbx_strand_id
1 'polypeptide(L)'
;MLSRVYTPSTCRAFSTSLAVRAGPKIPTRQEAPPRVRSNPLVGNVQRTPPTKFADPVDPKRTPETKDTPESQATPPPPPPPAAASADGSKTGESQKHSYNAVKSNTPFNLDIASIIANKSNQFGAATASDPSTRPQIRAKPVTGRTVFVKDRITQTSGPTPVMALRVLNRMVREDQVKNKYHSQKFHERKGLKKKRLRSQRWRSRFKHGFKATVSRVIELKKQGW
;
A
#
# COMPACT_ATOMS: atom_id res chain seq x y z
N MET A 1 -68.26 9.93 20.57
CA MET A 1 -66.98 9.47 21.15
C MET A 1 -66.51 8.25 20.37
N LEU A 2 -65.28 8.21 19.85
CA LEU A 2 -64.71 7.03 19.16
C LEU A 2 -63.21 6.93 19.45
N SER A 3 -62.84 6.03 20.36
CA SER A 3 -61.46 5.76 20.76
C SER A 3 -60.77 4.80 19.79
N ARG A 4 -59.77 5.27 19.03
CA ARG A 4 -58.89 4.37 18.25
C ARG A 4 -57.95 3.62 19.20
N VAL A 5 -58.13 2.30 19.29
CA VAL A 5 -57.22 1.40 20.01
C VAL A 5 -55.88 1.34 19.26
N TYR A 6 -54.79 1.63 19.96
CA TYR A 6 -53.44 1.61 19.40
C TYR A 6 -52.80 0.21 19.55
N THR A 7 -52.68 -0.53 18.45
CA THR A 7 -51.99 -1.83 18.41
C THR A 7 -50.47 -1.63 18.24
N PRO A 8 -49.62 -2.09 19.18
CA PRO A 8 -48.18 -1.93 19.05
C PRO A 8 -47.61 -2.82 17.94
N SER A 9 -46.82 -2.23 17.03
CA SER A 9 -46.13 -2.96 15.96
C SER A 9 -45.06 -3.90 16.51
N THR A 10 -45.14 -5.19 16.18
CA THR A 10 -44.21 -6.23 16.65
C THR A 10 -42.84 -6.13 15.97
N CYS A 11 -41.93 -5.32 16.52
CA CYS A 11 -40.56 -5.20 16.04
C CYS A 11 -39.78 -6.52 16.17
N ARG A 12 -39.61 -7.25 15.05
CA ARG A 12 -38.85 -8.51 14.98
C ARG A 12 -37.33 -8.27 15.07
N ALA A 13 -36.82 -8.10 16.29
CA ALA A 13 -35.39 -7.96 16.55
C ALA A 13 -34.62 -9.26 16.25
N PHE A 14 -33.75 -9.23 15.24
CA PHE A 14 -32.86 -10.36 14.91
C PHE A 14 -31.65 -10.39 15.87
N SER A 15 -31.87 -10.83 17.10
CA SER A 15 -30.78 -11.11 18.05
C SER A 15 -30.03 -12.39 17.64
N THR A 16 -28.72 -12.27 17.38
CA THR A 16 -27.85 -13.41 17.05
C THR A 16 -27.15 -13.97 18.30
N SER A 17 -27.92 -14.28 19.35
CA SER A 17 -27.43 -15.01 20.52
C SER A 17 -27.33 -16.50 20.19
N LEU A 18 -26.09 -17.01 20.07
CA LEU A 18 -25.84 -18.45 19.88
C LEU A 18 -26.37 -19.26 21.07
N ALA A 19 -27.26 -20.21 20.80
CA ALA A 19 -27.82 -21.10 21.81
C ALA A 19 -26.72 -22.04 22.35
N VAL A 20 -26.26 -21.79 23.58
CA VAL A 20 -25.36 -22.69 24.30
C VAL A 20 -26.16 -23.92 24.72
N ARG A 21 -25.88 -25.08 24.11
CA ARG A 21 -26.41 -26.37 24.59
C ARG A 21 -25.94 -26.59 26.03
N ALA A 22 -26.88 -26.71 26.96
CA ALA A 22 -26.58 -27.12 28.33
C ALA A 22 -26.09 -28.58 28.34
N GLY A 23 -24.82 -28.78 28.69
CA GLY A 23 -24.30 -30.10 29.05
C GLY A 23 -24.70 -30.50 30.48
N PRO A 24 -24.48 -31.76 30.88
CA PRO A 24 -24.77 -32.21 32.24
C PRO A 24 -23.94 -31.45 33.29
N LYS A 25 -24.51 -31.29 34.49
CA LYS A 25 -23.89 -30.56 35.61
C LYS A 25 -22.59 -31.25 36.04
N ILE A 26 -21.51 -30.47 36.12
CA ILE A 26 -20.21 -30.90 36.69
C ILE A 26 -20.17 -30.46 38.16
N PRO A 27 -19.76 -31.31 39.11
CA PRO A 27 -19.72 -30.98 40.54
C PRO A 27 -18.63 -29.97 40.92
N THR A 28 -18.74 -29.46 42.14
CA THR A 28 -18.00 -28.29 42.65
C THR A 28 -16.51 -28.54 42.89
N ARG A 29 -15.68 -27.72 42.23
CA ARG A 29 -14.35 -27.21 42.66
C ARG A 29 -13.68 -27.89 43.87
N GLN A 30 -13.03 -29.04 43.66
CA GLN A 30 -11.79 -29.41 44.34
C GLN A 30 -10.98 -30.36 43.44
N GLU A 31 -9.65 -30.29 43.55
CA GLU A 31 -8.60 -31.13 42.93
C GLU A 31 -8.80 -31.67 41.50
N ALA A 32 -8.20 -30.98 40.52
CA ALA A 32 -7.83 -31.58 39.23
C ALA A 32 -6.60 -30.85 38.62
N PRO A 33 -5.60 -31.58 38.07
CA PRO A 33 -4.41 -30.97 37.50
C PRO A 33 -4.70 -30.21 36.18
N PRO A 34 -3.85 -29.23 35.79
CA PRO A 34 -4.11 -28.35 34.66
C PRO A 34 -4.13 -29.11 33.32
N ARG A 35 -5.31 -29.23 32.71
CA ARG A 35 -5.49 -29.87 31.40
C ARG A 35 -4.77 -29.10 30.30
N VAL A 36 -3.69 -29.67 29.79
CA VAL A 36 -2.95 -29.17 28.62
C VAL A 36 -3.88 -29.12 27.41
N ARG A 37 -4.02 -27.95 26.79
CA ARG A 37 -4.82 -27.77 25.57
C ARG A 37 -4.08 -28.34 24.35
N SER A 38 -4.28 -29.63 24.08
CA SER A 38 -3.83 -30.25 22.83
C SER A 38 -4.63 -29.71 21.62
N ASN A 39 -3.97 -29.64 20.46
CA ASN A 39 -4.59 -29.21 19.21
C ASN A 39 -4.96 -30.47 18.40
N PRO A 40 -6.24 -30.73 18.10
CA PRO A 40 -6.69 -32.00 17.49
C PRO A 40 -6.20 -32.24 16.06
N LEU A 41 -5.49 -31.28 15.44
CA LEU A 41 -4.87 -31.43 14.12
C LEU A 41 -3.41 -31.92 14.17
N VAL A 42 -2.89 -32.29 15.34
CA VAL A 42 -1.56 -32.90 15.52
C VAL A 42 -1.71 -34.13 16.42
N GLY A 43 -1.43 -35.32 15.87
CA GLY A 43 -1.49 -36.58 16.61
C GLY A 43 -0.49 -36.63 17.78
N ASN A 44 -0.79 -37.47 18.78
CA ASN A 44 -0.03 -37.56 20.03
C ASN A 44 1.40 -38.11 19.83
N VAL A 45 2.34 -37.22 19.50
CA VAL A 45 3.77 -37.50 19.68
C VAL A 45 4.12 -37.22 21.14
N GLN A 46 4.16 -38.27 21.96
CA GLN A 46 4.77 -38.19 23.29
C GLN A 46 6.26 -37.85 23.12
N ARG A 47 6.73 -36.82 23.84
CA ARG A 47 8.17 -36.59 23.98
C ARG A 47 8.67 -37.42 25.16
N THR A 48 9.53 -38.40 24.89
CA THR A 48 10.34 -39.03 25.93
C THR A 48 11.27 -37.98 26.56
N PRO A 49 11.55 -38.06 27.87
CA PRO A 49 12.59 -37.25 28.49
C PRO A 49 13.97 -37.69 28.00
N PRO A 50 14.96 -36.79 27.88
CA PRO A 50 16.32 -37.16 27.52
C PRO A 50 16.99 -37.92 28.68
N THR A 51 17.28 -39.20 28.47
CA THR A 51 18.10 -39.99 29.40
C THR A 51 19.52 -39.41 29.45
N LYS A 52 20.06 -39.21 30.66
CA LYS A 52 21.48 -38.86 30.83
C LYS A 52 22.33 -40.10 30.51
N PHE A 53 23.22 -39.97 29.54
CA PHE A 53 24.34 -40.89 29.33
C PHE A 53 25.63 -40.08 29.29
N ALA A 54 26.72 -40.66 29.82
CA ALA A 54 27.99 -39.99 30.03
C ALA A 54 28.89 -40.06 28.78
N ASP A 55 29.91 -39.20 28.76
CA ASP A 55 30.90 -39.09 27.69
C ASP A 55 31.84 -40.31 27.61
N PRO A 56 32.36 -40.60 26.40
CA PRO A 56 33.74 -41.04 26.27
C PRO A 56 34.57 -40.15 25.33
N VAL A 57 35.76 -39.77 25.79
CA VAL A 57 36.89 -39.16 25.06
C VAL A 57 37.49 -40.17 24.07
N ASP A 58 37.98 -39.85 22.86
CA ASP A 58 37.91 -38.70 21.92
C ASP A 58 38.48 -39.28 20.58
N PRO A 59 39.33 -38.69 19.68
CA PRO A 59 39.66 -37.29 19.37
C PRO A 59 39.65 -36.89 17.88
N LYS A 60 40.04 -35.62 17.66
CA LYS A 60 40.70 -35.12 16.44
C LYS A 60 39.83 -35.02 15.17
N ARG A 61 39.16 -33.88 15.00
CA ARG A 61 39.04 -33.22 13.69
C ARG A 61 38.98 -31.69 13.82
N THR A 62 40.00 -31.02 13.30
CA THR A 62 40.00 -29.58 13.03
C THR A 62 39.03 -29.24 11.89
N PRO A 63 38.17 -28.22 12.01
CA PRO A 63 37.54 -27.55 10.89
C PRO A 63 38.35 -26.30 10.51
N GLU A 64 38.71 -26.18 9.24
CA GLU A 64 39.48 -25.07 8.69
C GLU A 64 38.69 -23.75 8.72
N THR A 65 39.37 -22.64 9.00
CA THR A 65 38.86 -21.30 8.72
C THR A 65 38.54 -21.21 7.22
N LYS A 66 37.32 -20.78 6.87
CA LYS A 66 36.98 -20.39 5.50
C LYS A 66 36.59 -18.93 5.47
N ASP A 67 37.44 -18.15 4.81
CA ASP A 67 37.35 -16.70 4.78
C ASP A 67 36.08 -16.21 4.10
N THR A 68 35.60 -15.06 4.56
CA THR A 68 34.51 -14.35 3.90
C THR A 68 35.13 -13.43 2.85
N PRO A 69 34.88 -13.64 1.54
CA PRO A 69 35.31 -12.69 0.52
C PRO A 69 34.54 -11.39 0.70
N GLU A 70 35.28 -10.34 1.07
CA GLU A 70 34.77 -8.99 1.29
C GLU A 70 34.20 -8.42 -0.03
N SER A 71 32.92 -8.04 -0.02
CA SER A 71 32.24 -7.53 -1.21
C SER A 71 32.69 -6.10 -1.50
N GLN A 72 33.76 -5.96 -2.28
CA GLN A 72 34.34 -4.70 -2.74
C GLN A 72 33.25 -3.70 -3.17
N ALA A 73 33.14 -2.59 -2.44
CA ALA A 73 32.29 -1.48 -2.81
C ALA A 73 33.05 -0.56 -3.78
N THR A 74 32.69 -0.56 -5.06
CA THR A 74 33.22 0.42 -6.00
C THR A 74 32.68 1.82 -5.69
N PRO A 75 33.54 2.85 -5.59
CA PRO A 75 33.07 4.22 -5.39
C PRO A 75 32.34 4.72 -6.66
N PRO A 76 31.35 5.62 -6.52
CA PRO A 76 30.74 6.27 -7.68
C PRO A 76 31.76 7.12 -8.43
N PRO A 77 31.61 7.31 -9.76
CA PRO A 77 32.49 8.18 -10.53
C PRO A 77 32.37 9.64 -10.05
N PRO A 78 33.45 10.44 -10.12
CA PRO A 78 33.41 11.85 -9.77
C PRO A 78 32.47 12.63 -10.71
N PRO A 79 31.85 13.74 -10.25
CA PRO A 79 31.14 14.63 -11.15
C PRO A 79 32.10 15.26 -12.17
N PRO A 80 31.62 15.63 -13.37
CA PRO A 80 32.42 16.40 -14.32
C PRO A 80 32.86 17.74 -13.69
N PRO A 81 34.05 18.26 -14.01
CA PRO A 81 34.51 19.54 -13.47
C PRO A 81 33.53 20.65 -13.84
N ALA A 82 33.20 21.51 -12.87
CA ALA A 82 32.34 22.65 -13.11
C ALA A 82 32.98 23.57 -14.17
N ALA A 83 32.27 23.82 -15.26
CA ALA A 83 32.69 24.81 -16.25
C ALA A 83 32.83 26.16 -15.55
N ALA A 84 34.04 26.71 -15.52
CA ALA A 84 34.35 27.94 -14.81
C ALA A 84 33.48 29.08 -15.34
N SER A 85 32.49 29.49 -14.54
CA SER A 85 31.67 30.66 -14.81
C SER A 85 32.53 31.90 -14.53
N ALA A 86 33.33 32.29 -15.52
CA ALA A 86 34.16 33.48 -15.47
C ALA A 86 33.25 34.72 -15.46
N ASP A 87 32.94 35.23 -14.27
CA ASP A 87 32.18 36.46 -14.05
C ASP A 87 32.98 37.69 -14.47
N GLY A 88 33.11 37.87 -15.78
CA GLY A 88 33.79 38.98 -16.43
C GLY A 88 32.91 40.21 -16.49
N SER A 89 32.60 40.81 -15.34
CA SER A 89 31.84 42.06 -15.20
C SER A 89 32.60 43.28 -15.75
N LYS A 90 32.74 43.35 -17.07
CA LYS A 90 33.34 44.49 -17.79
C LYS A 90 32.27 45.46 -18.25
N THR A 91 32.05 46.50 -17.45
CA THR A 91 31.47 47.77 -17.93
C THR A 91 32.39 48.32 -19.03
N GLY A 92 31.89 48.42 -20.26
CA GLY A 92 32.68 48.88 -21.40
C GLY A 92 31.82 49.21 -22.62
N GLU A 93 31.82 50.47 -23.03
CA GLU A 93 30.99 50.96 -24.13
C GLU A 93 31.54 50.54 -25.49
N SER A 94 30.78 49.74 -26.25
CA SER A 94 31.03 49.52 -27.69
C SER A 94 29.80 48.92 -28.39
N GLN A 95 28.78 49.75 -28.63
CA GLN A 95 27.58 49.38 -29.39
C GLN A 95 27.88 49.21 -30.90
N LYS A 96 28.56 48.11 -31.27
CA LYS A 96 28.99 47.82 -32.66
C LYS A 96 27.96 46.99 -33.47
N HIS A 97 26.68 47.15 -33.16
CA HIS A 97 25.57 46.51 -33.87
C HIS A 97 24.47 47.53 -34.18
N SER A 98 24.04 47.61 -35.44
CA SER A 98 23.02 48.57 -35.88
C SER A 98 21.64 48.33 -35.29
N TYR A 99 21.37 47.11 -34.80
CA TYR A 99 20.15 46.75 -34.09
C TYR A 99 20.41 46.72 -32.57
N ASN A 100 19.75 47.62 -31.84
CA ASN A 100 19.72 47.64 -30.38
C ASN A 100 18.26 47.66 -29.94
N ALA A 101 17.82 46.57 -29.29
CA ALA A 101 16.43 46.33 -28.89
C ALA A 101 15.90 47.24 -27.76
N VAL A 102 16.74 48.12 -27.20
CA VAL A 102 16.42 49.04 -26.10
C VAL A 102 16.21 50.49 -26.60
N LYS A 103 16.43 50.77 -27.90
CA LYS A 103 16.18 52.10 -28.48
C LYS A 103 14.68 52.32 -28.69
N SER A 104 14.13 53.33 -28.03
CA SER A 104 12.69 53.63 -27.91
C SER A 104 11.97 54.08 -29.19
N ASN A 105 12.67 54.20 -30.33
CA ASN A 105 12.14 54.75 -31.58
C ASN A 105 11.79 53.66 -32.63
N THR A 106 11.25 52.53 -32.18
CA THR A 106 10.61 51.53 -33.05
C THR A 106 9.11 51.48 -32.74
N PRO A 107 8.23 51.26 -33.74
CA PRO A 107 6.77 51.24 -33.52
C PRO A 107 6.30 50.05 -32.68
N PHE A 108 7.19 49.08 -32.42
CA PHE A 108 6.97 47.95 -31.53
C PHE A 108 8.02 47.99 -30.40
N ASN A 109 7.86 48.96 -29.50
CA ASN A 109 8.66 49.05 -28.28
C ASN A 109 8.28 47.90 -27.33
N LEU A 110 8.93 46.75 -27.58
CA LEU A 110 8.77 45.50 -26.83
C LEU A 110 9.48 45.60 -25.48
N ASP A 111 8.90 46.36 -24.55
CA ASP A 111 9.42 46.44 -23.17
C ASP A 111 9.47 45.04 -22.55
N ILE A 112 10.71 44.55 -22.41
CA ILE A 112 11.02 43.23 -21.89
C ILE A 112 10.53 43.08 -20.44
N ALA A 113 10.50 44.17 -19.66
CA ALA A 113 9.98 44.15 -18.30
C ALA A 113 8.47 43.87 -18.29
N SER A 114 7.67 44.60 -19.08
CA SER A 114 6.23 44.34 -19.23
C SER A 114 5.93 42.93 -19.78
N ILE A 115 6.74 42.43 -20.71
CA ILE A 115 6.56 41.09 -21.29
C ILE A 115 6.85 40.01 -20.23
N ILE A 116 7.89 40.19 -19.41
CA ILE A 116 8.21 39.28 -18.29
C ILE A 116 7.13 39.39 -17.21
N ALA A 117 6.69 40.58 -16.82
CA ALA A 117 5.65 40.81 -15.82
C ALA A 117 4.29 40.22 -16.22
N ASN A 118 3.87 40.41 -17.47
CA ASN A 118 2.62 39.84 -17.98
C ASN A 118 2.69 38.30 -18.05
N LYS A 119 3.83 37.72 -18.47
CA LYS A 119 4.04 36.26 -18.46
C LYS A 119 4.12 35.70 -17.04
N SER A 120 4.77 36.38 -16.09
CA SER A 120 4.86 35.92 -14.69
C SER A 120 3.52 36.03 -13.97
N ASN A 121 2.74 37.08 -14.21
CA ASN A 121 1.37 37.23 -13.71
C ASN A 121 0.45 36.14 -14.28
N GLN A 122 0.50 35.88 -15.60
CA GLN A 122 -0.27 34.81 -16.24
C GLN A 122 0.12 33.42 -15.71
N PHE A 123 1.42 33.16 -15.53
CA PHE A 123 1.92 31.94 -14.92
C PHE A 123 1.50 31.80 -13.45
N GLY A 124 1.52 32.90 -12.68
CA GLY A 124 1.07 32.96 -11.29
C GLY A 124 -0.41 32.62 -11.16
N ALA A 125 -1.26 33.29 -11.93
CA ALA A 125 -2.70 32.99 -12.01
C ALA A 125 -2.96 31.53 -12.43
N ALA A 126 -2.22 31.01 -13.40
CA ALA A 126 -2.30 29.60 -13.78
C ALA A 126 -1.76 28.63 -12.71
N THR A 127 -0.88 29.07 -11.80
CA THR A 127 -0.40 28.30 -10.64
C THR A 127 -1.45 28.27 -9.51
N ALA A 128 -2.24 29.34 -9.37
CA ALA A 128 -3.37 29.42 -8.46
C ALA A 128 -4.64 28.71 -8.99
N SER A 129 -4.62 28.23 -10.24
CA SER A 129 -5.72 27.45 -10.82
C SER A 129 -5.84 26.07 -10.18
N ASP A 130 -6.97 25.40 -10.48
CA ASP A 130 -7.38 24.10 -9.98
C ASP A 130 -6.22 23.07 -9.89
N PRO A 131 -6.11 22.26 -8.82
CA PRO A 131 -5.05 21.24 -8.66
C PRO A 131 -5.18 20.05 -9.64
N SER A 132 -5.91 20.24 -10.72
CA SER A 132 -6.21 19.30 -11.79
C SER A 132 -6.05 19.90 -13.20
N THR A 133 -6.10 21.23 -13.35
CA THR A 133 -5.61 21.94 -14.56
C THR A 133 -4.10 22.10 -14.51
N ARG A 134 -3.57 22.44 -13.33
CA ARG A 134 -2.12 22.47 -13.07
C ARG A 134 -1.81 21.91 -11.68
N PRO A 135 -1.67 20.57 -11.53
CA PRO A 135 -1.38 19.99 -10.23
C PRO A 135 -0.03 20.48 -9.69
N GLN A 136 -0.04 21.18 -8.55
CA GLN A 136 1.15 21.37 -7.73
C GLN A 136 1.48 20.03 -7.05
N ILE A 137 2.20 19.15 -7.75
CA ILE A 137 2.44 17.76 -7.32
C ILE A 137 3.33 17.74 -6.07
N ARG A 138 2.70 17.80 -4.90
CA ARG A 138 3.32 17.49 -3.62
C ARG A 138 3.68 16.01 -3.62
N ALA A 139 4.95 15.67 -3.82
CA ALA A 139 5.43 14.29 -3.94
C ALA A 139 5.45 13.53 -2.60
N LYS A 140 4.28 13.32 -1.98
CA LYS A 140 4.11 12.52 -0.75
C LYS A 140 3.38 11.21 -1.03
N PRO A 141 3.55 10.16 -0.19
CA PRO A 141 2.83 8.89 -0.33
C PRO A 141 1.30 8.99 -0.27
N VAL A 142 0.74 10.14 0.10
CA VAL A 142 -0.71 10.44 0.09
C VAL A 142 -1.23 10.68 -1.33
N THR A 143 -0.41 11.21 -2.24
CA THR A 143 -0.86 11.78 -3.52
C THR A 143 -1.46 10.74 -4.46
N GLY A 144 -0.91 9.52 -4.50
CA GLY A 144 -1.50 8.37 -5.20
C GLY A 144 -2.78 7.80 -4.57
N ARG A 145 -3.32 8.43 -3.52
CA ARG A 145 -4.58 8.07 -2.83
C ARG A 145 -5.48 9.30 -2.62
N THR A 146 -5.32 10.32 -3.45
CA THR A 146 -6.27 11.45 -3.55
C THR A 146 -7.30 11.17 -4.65
N VAL A 147 -8.54 11.61 -4.44
CA VAL A 147 -9.64 11.52 -5.40
C VAL A 147 -10.34 12.87 -5.44
N PHE A 148 -10.50 13.44 -6.62
CA PHE A 148 -11.11 14.75 -6.83
C PHE A 148 -12.63 14.63 -6.97
N VAL A 149 -13.37 15.62 -6.48
CA VAL A 149 -14.82 15.73 -6.77
C VAL A 149 -14.95 16.46 -8.11
N LYS A 150 -15.45 15.77 -9.14
CA LYS A 150 -15.67 16.28 -10.50
C LYS A 150 -16.74 15.46 -11.21
N ASP A 151 -17.58 16.12 -12.00
CA ASP A 151 -18.78 15.58 -12.68
C ASP A 151 -18.56 14.23 -13.40
N ARG A 152 -17.38 14.03 -14.00
CA ARG A 152 -17.01 12.77 -14.64
C ARG A 152 -16.39 11.78 -13.65
N ILE A 153 -16.98 10.59 -13.56
CA ILE A 153 -16.36 9.42 -12.95
C ILE A 153 -15.10 9.04 -13.74
N THR A 154 -13.97 8.95 -13.04
CA THR A 154 -12.71 8.40 -13.56
C THR A 154 -12.07 7.48 -12.50
N GLN A 155 -10.83 7.02 -12.73
CA GLN A 155 -10.07 6.29 -11.71
C GLN A 155 -9.69 7.16 -10.50
N THR A 156 -9.65 8.49 -10.66
CA THR A 156 -9.21 9.47 -9.65
C THR A 156 -10.24 10.59 -9.42
N SER A 157 -11.47 10.46 -9.91
CA SER A 157 -12.55 11.43 -9.66
C SER A 157 -13.95 10.82 -9.63
N GLY A 158 -14.89 11.55 -9.00
CA GLY A 158 -16.32 11.25 -9.09
C GLY A 158 -17.22 12.46 -8.78
N PRO A 159 -18.46 12.51 -9.31
CA PRO A 159 -19.32 13.71 -9.32
C PRO A 159 -19.73 14.18 -7.94
N THR A 160 -20.06 13.25 -7.04
CA THR A 160 -20.45 13.57 -5.67
C THR A 160 -19.37 13.12 -4.69
N PRO A 161 -19.24 13.78 -3.51
CA PRO A 161 -18.35 13.31 -2.45
C PRO A 161 -18.57 11.83 -2.09
N VAL A 162 -19.81 11.34 -2.15
CA VAL A 162 -20.15 9.93 -1.93
C VAL A 162 -19.55 9.02 -3.01
N MET A 163 -19.56 9.42 -4.29
CA MET A 163 -18.88 8.67 -5.35
C MET A 163 -17.35 8.75 -5.20
N ALA A 164 -16.79 9.93 -4.92
CA ALA A 164 -15.35 10.08 -4.68
C ALA A 164 -14.87 9.18 -3.52
N LEU A 165 -15.63 9.09 -2.42
CA LEU A 165 -15.36 8.18 -1.31
C LEU A 165 -15.49 6.70 -1.69
N ARG A 166 -16.39 6.33 -2.61
CA ARG A 166 -16.48 4.95 -3.15
C ARG A 166 -15.27 4.61 -4.04
N VAL A 167 -14.83 5.53 -4.89
CA VAL A 167 -13.61 5.40 -5.71
C VAL A 167 -12.37 5.26 -4.82
N LEU A 168 -12.21 6.14 -3.81
CA LEU A 168 -11.13 6.06 -2.83
C LEU A 168 -11.12 4.72 -2.09
N ASN A 169 -12.29 4.25 -1.64
CA ASN A 169 -12.44 2.94 -1.01
C ASN A 169 -12.05 1.78 -1.93
N ARG A 170 -12.28 1.90 -3.24
CA ARG A 170 -11.82 0.91 -4.23
C ARG A 170 -10.29 0.93 -4.36
N MET A 171 -9.68 2.10 -4.58
CA MET A 171 -8.22 2.24 -4.69
C MET A 171 -7.50 1.68 -3.46
N VAL A 172 -7.96 2.01 -2.25
CA VAL A 172 -7.38 1.55 -0.97
C VAL A 172 -7.48 0.02 -0.80
N ARG A 173 -8.46 -0.64 -1.44
CA ARG A 173 -8.61 -2.11 -1.46
C ARG A 173 -7.72 -2.75 -2.52
N GLU A 174 -7.64 -2.20 -3.72
CA GLU A 174 -6.76 -2.69 -4.80
C GLU A 174 -5.29 -2.59 -4.37
N ASP A 175 -4.90 -1.47 -3.74
CA ASP A 175 -3.58 -1.24 -3.15
C ASP A 175 -3.37 -1.99 -1.81
N GLN A 176 -4.34 -2.77 -1.34
CA GLN A 176 -4.26 -3.65 -0.16
C GLN A 176 -3.79 -2.95 1.15
N VAL A 177 -4.02 -1.63 1.30
CA VAL A 177 -3.44 -0.82 2.40
C VAL A 177 -3.81 -1.37 3.78
N LYS A 178 -5.08 -1.75 3.99
CA LYS A 178 -5.52 -2.35 5.25
C LYS A 178 -4.75 -3.63 5.58
N ASN A 179 -4.45 -4.47 4.59
CA ASN A 179 -3.71 -5.71 4.80
C ASN A 179 -2.21 -5.46 5.06
N LYS A 180 -1.63 -4.45 4.38
CA LYS A 180 -0.26 -3.97 4.66
C LYS A 180 -0.14 -3.52 6.12
N TYR A 181 -1.02 -2.63 6.59
CA TYR A 181 -1.08 -2.14 7.98
C TYR A 181 -1.19 -3.28 9.01
N HIS A 182 -2.15 -4.21 8.85
CA HIS A 182 -2.29 -5.33 9.79
C HIS A 182 -1.06 -6.26 9.81
N SER A 183 -0.36 -6.40 8.67
CA SER A 183 0.88 -7.18 8.58
C SER A 183 2.14 -6.45 9.10
N GLN A 184 2.04 -5.14 9.36
CA GLN A 184 3.10 -4.31 9.94
C GLN A 184 2.92 -4.11 11.45
N LYS A 185 1.69 -4.22 11.98
CA LYS A 185 1.39 -4.05 13.41
C LYS A 185 2.20 -4.96 14.34
N PHE A 186 2.62 -6.14 13.87
CA PHE A 186 3.45 -7.08 14.63
C PHE A 186 4.52 -7.71 13.73
N HIS A 187 5.71 -8.00 14.28
CA HIS A 187 6.80 -8.64 13.54
C HIS A 187 6.48 -10.11 13.20
N GLU A 188 6.32 -10.42 11.90
CA GLU A 188 6.23 -11.79 11.41
C GLU A 188 7.63 -12.35 11.04
N ARG A 189 8.12 -13.32 11.83
CA ARG A 189 9.41 -13.99 11.59
C ARG A 189 9.53 -14.53 10.15
N LYS A 190 10.70 -14.36 9.52
CA LYS A 190 10.96 -14.69 8.09
C LYS A 190 10.46 -16.09 7.64
N GLY A 191 10.58 -17.11 8.50
CA GLY A 191 10.08 -18.46 8.23
C GLY A 191 8.55 -18.58 8.23
N LEU A 192 7.85 -17.89 9.15
CA LEU A 192 6.38 -17.88 9.21
C LEU A 192 5.81 -17.15 7.99
N LYS A 193 6.38 -15.99 7.64
CA LYS A 193 6.03 -15.22 6.44
C LYS A 193 6.15 -16.06 5.16
N LYS A 194 7.24 -16.84 5.00
CA LYS A 194 7.40 -17.78 3.89
C LYS A 194 6.31 -18.86 3.88
N LYS A 195 6.02 -19.51 5.03
CA LYS A 195 4.95 -20.54 5.14
C LYS A 195 3.56 -19.97 4.81
N ARG A 196 3.21 -18.81 5.38
CA ARG A 196 1.94 -18.10 5.12
C ARG A 196 1.77 -17.74 3.65
N LEU A 197 2.79 -17.14 3.02
CA LEU A 197 2.73 -16.76 1.61
C LEU A 197 2.66 -17.97 0.68
N ARG A 198 3.34 -19.10 0.97
CA ARG A 198 3.19 -20.35 0.21
C ARG A 198 1.75 -20.85 0.24
N SER A 199 1.15 -20.92 1.43
CA SER A 199 -0.25 -21.35 1.61
C SER A 199 -1.26 -20.39 0.95
N GLN A 200 -1.06 -19.08 1.08
CA GLN A 200 -1.91 -18.06 0.45
C GLN A 200 -1.87 -18.13 -1.09
N ARG A 201 -0.67 -18.25 -1.68
CA ARG A 201 -0.49 -18.42 -3.13
C ARG A 201 -1.13 -19.71 -3.64
N TRP A 202 -0.98 -20.83 -2.91
CA TRP A 202 -1.63 -22.10 -3.26
C TRP A 202 -3.16 -21.98 -3.23
N ARG A 203 -3.76 -21.47 -2.15
CA ARG A 203 -5.22 -21.24 -2.06
C ARG A 203 -5.74 -20.34 -3.18
N SER A 204 -4.98 -19.31 -3.57
CA SER A 204 -5.34 -18.42 -4.67
C SER A 204 -5.35 -19.13 -6.03
N ARG A 205 -4.35 -19.98 -6.30
CA ARG A 205 -4.28 -20.77 -7.54
C ARG A 205 -5.36 -21.86 -7.59
N PHE A 206 -5.56 -22.58 -6.49
CA PHE A 206 -6.64 -23.56 -6.36
C PHE A 206 -8.01 -22.93 -6.61
N LYS A 207 -8.30 -21.79 -5.97
CA LYS A 207 -9.57 -21.05 -6.17
C LYS A 207 -9.76 -20.55 -7.61
N HIS A 208 -8.67 -20.23 -8.33
CA HIS A 208 -8.74 -19.83 -9.73
C HIS A 208 -9.02 -21.04 -10.64
N GLY A 209 -8.25 -22.13 -10.50
CA GLY A 209 -8.47 -23.38 -11.26
C GLY A 209 -9.85 -23.98 -11.02
N PHE A 210 -10.30 -24.05 -9.77
CA PHE A 210 -11.65 -24.52 -9.42
C PHE A 210 -12.78 -23.65 -10.02
N LYS A 211 -12.57 -22.34 -10.14
CA LYS A 211 -13.50 -21.47 -10.86
C LYS A 211 -13.52 -21.76 -12.36
N ALA A 212 -12.36 -22.01 -12.97
CA ALA A 212 -12.26 -22.34 -14.39
C ALA A 212 -12.93 -23.69 -14.70
N THR A 213 -12.72 -24.72 -13.87
CA THR A 213 -13.41 -26.02 -14.07
C THR A 213 -14.91 -25.92 -13.87
N VAL A 214 -15.41 -25.18 -12.88
CA VAL A 214 -16.86 -24.95 -12.71
C VAL A 214 -17.44 -24.17 -13.88
N SER A 215 -16.72 -23.16 -14.41
CA SER A 215 -17.15 -22.45 -15.63
C SER A 215 -17.22 -23.40 -16.83
N ARG A 216 -16.20 -24.25 -17.00
CA ARG A 216 -16.16 -25.23 -18.10
C ARG A 216 -17.27 -26.29 -18.01
N VAL A 217 -17.64 -26.73 -16.81
CA VAL A 217 -18.79 -27.63 -16.60
C VAL A 217 -20.11 -26.93 -16.98
N ILE A 218 -20.24 -25.62 -16.70
CA ILE A 218 -21.42 -24.83 -17.10
C ILE A 218 -21.46 -24.63 -18.63
N GLU A 219 -20.30 -24.44 -19.28
CA GLU A 219 -20.19 -24.39 -20.75
C GLU A 219 -20.60 -25.71 -21.41
N LEU A 220 -20.08 -26.83 -20.92
CA LEU A 220 -20.40 -28.18 -21.42
C LEU A 220 -21.89 -28.50 -21.23
N LYS A 221 -22.44 -28.24 -20.04
CA LYS A 221 -23.89 -28.37 -19.77
C LYS A 221 -24.74 -27.50 -20.71
N LYS A 222 -24.28 -26.30 -21.08
CA LYS A 222 -24.97 -25.44 -22.04
C LYS A 222 -24.93 -25.99 -23.47
N GLN A 223 -23.91 -26.78 -23.81
CA GLN A 223 -23.77 -27.46 -25.09
C GLN A 223 -24.54 -28.80 -25.16
N GLY A 224 -25.01 -29.33 -24.02
CA GLY A 224 -25.71 -30.62 -23.95
C GLY A 224 -24.81 -31.81 -23.60
N TRP A 225 -23.58 -31.56 -23.14
CA TRP A 225 -22.67 -32.56 -22.54
C TRP A 225 -22.85 -32.65 -21.01
#